data_AF-A0A414H5J0-F1
#
_entry.id   AF-A0A414H5J0-F1
#
_cell.length_a   1.000
_cell.length_b   1.000
_cell.length_c   1.000
_cell.angle_alpha   90.00
_cell.angle_beta   90.00
_cell.angle_gamma   90.00
#
_symmetry.space_group_name_H-M   'P 1'
#
loop_
_entity.id
_entity.type
_entity.pdbx_description
1 polymer ?
#
loop_
_entity_poly.entity_id
_entity_poly.type
_entity_poly.pdbx_seq_one_letter_code
_entity_poly.pdbx_strand_id
1 'polypeptide(L)'
;YYNLERNTHEAECLRLQRENDVLELKEREVRLRDAFFLRLNSLCFPFLSVAEENSHRIKISEQNWKDIIDNVNSTFDNFTVRLKDRYPLLSEDDIRFCCLLKMRLSLEVLIQIYCIQKQSINKKKERIKKEKLGIDDNRILDEIICSFR
;
A
#
# COMPACT_ATOMS: atom_id res chain seq x y z
N TYR A 1 28.10 -45.49 4.03
CA TYR A 1 26.96 -44.86 4.72
C TYR A 1 27.31 -43.46 5.21
N TYR A 2 28.24 -43.27 6.15
CA TYR A 2 28.62 -41.95 6.67
C TYR A 2 28.99 -40.87 5.62
N ASN A 3 29.78 -41.23 4.58
CA ASN A 3 30.15 -40.29 3.52
C ASN A 3 28.99 -39.95 2.56
N LEU A 4 28.03 -40.88 2.38
CA LEU A 4 26.87 -40.63 1.54
C LEU A 4 25.89 -39.70 2.24
N GLU A 5 25.65 -39.93 3.53
CA GLU A 5 24.81 -39.07 4.38
C GLU A 5 25.39 -37.65 4.51
N ARG A 6 26.72 -37.54 4.65
CA ARG A 6 27.42 -36.27 4.69
C ARG A 6 27.32 -35.50 3.37
N ASN A 7 27.50 -36.18 2.23
CA ASN A 7 27.32 -35.58 0.90
C ASN A 7 25.87 -35.14 0.66
N THR A 8 24.88 -35.91 1.13
CA THR A 8 23.46 -35.52 1.01
C THR A 8 23.14 -34.30 1.88
N HIS A 9 23.70 -34.24 3.09
CA HIS A 9 23.52 -33.10 3.99
C HIS A 9 24.18 -31.82 3.43
N GLU A 10 25.38 -31.93 2.87
CA GLU A 10 26.06 -30.81 2.21
C GLU A 10 25.29 -30.30 0.99
N ALA A 11 24.72 -31.21 0.18
CA ALA A 11 23.88 -30.83 -0.96
C ALA A 11 22.58 -30.14 -0.53
N GLU A 12 21.96 -30.59 0.57
CA GLU A 12 20.76 -29.98 1.14
C GLU A 12 21.04 -28.58 1.70
N CYS A 13 22.13 -28.43 2.47
CA CYS A 13 22.59 -27.13 2.98
C CYS A 13 22.84 -26.13 1.84
N LEU A 14 23.49 -26.57 0.75
CA LEU A 14 23.73 -25.73 -0.41
C LEU A 14 22.42 -25.33 -1.13
N ARG A 15 21.44 -26.24 -1.19
CA ARG A 15 20.12 -25.96 -1.78
C ARG A 15 19.37 -24.90 -0.96
N LEU A 16 19.33 -25.07 0.36
CA LEU A 16 18.68 -24.12 1.27
C LEU A 16 19.35 -22.75 1.22
N GLN A 17 20.69 -22.71 1.12
CA GLN A 17 21.42 -21.46 0.97
C GLN A 17 21.00 -20.71 -0.30
N ARG A 18 20.94 -21.41 -1.45
CA ARG A 18 20.47 -20.81 -2.71
C ARG A 18 19.02 -20.33 -2.63
N GLU A 19 18.15 -21.07 -1.97
CA GLU A 19 16.76 -20.69 -1.78
C GLU A 19 16.64 -19.41 -0.93
N ASN A 20 17.41 -19.33 0.16
CA ASN A 20 17.51 -18.11 0.98
C ASN A 20 18.05 -16.93 0.19
N ASP A 21 19.09 -17.12 -0.62
CA ASP A 21 19.65 -16.05 -1.46
C ASP A 21 18.61 -15.51 -2.46
N VAL A 22 17.81 -16.40 -3.06
CA VAL A 22 16.71 -16.02 -3.97
C VAL A 22 15.61 -15.25 -3.24
N LEU A 23 15.24 -15.68 -2.03
CA LEU A 23 14.27 -14.97 -1.22
C LEU A 23 14.77 -13.57 -0.83
N GLU A 24 16.03 -13.45 -0.42
CA GLU A 24 16.64 -12.15 -0.07
C GLU A 24 16.65 -11.19 -1.26
N LEU A 25 17.00 -11.68 -2.46
CA LEU A 25 16.97 -10.90 -3.69
C LEU A 25 15.55 -10.42 -4.03
N LYS A 26 14.54 -11.29 -3.88
CA LYS A 26 13.13 -10.92 -4.10
C LYS A 26 12.67 -9.87 -3.10
N GLU A 27 12.98 -10.03 -1.82
CA GLU A 27 12.63 -9.03 -0.81
C GLU A 27 13.30 -7.68 -1.07
N ARG A 28 14.57 -7.69 -1.51
CA ARG A 28 15.29 -6.48 -1.89
C ARG A 28 14.64 -5.79 -3.10
N GLU A 29 14.23 -6.55 -4.09
CA GLU A 29 13.54 -6.03 -5.28
C GLU A 29 12.22 -5.35 -4.90
N VAL A 30 11.40 -5.99 -4.06
CA VAL A 30 10.17 -5.40 -3.52
C VAL A 30 10.46 -4.11 -2.76
N ARG A 31 11.46 -4.12 -1.87
CA ARG A 31 11.85 -2.90 -1.11
C ARG A 31 12.26 -1.74 -2.01
N LEU A 32 13.03 -2.02 -3.07
CA LEU A 32 13.47 -0.98 -4.01
C LEU A 32 12.32 -0.44 -4.85
N ARG A 33 11.42 -1.31 -5.31
CA ARG A 33 10.21 -0.94 -6.04
C ARG A 33 9.29 -0.06 -5.20
N ASP A 34 9.04 -0.44 -3.95
CA ASP A 34 8.26 0.33 -2.99
C ASP A 34 8.87 1.71 -2.76
N ALA A 35 10.18 1.77 -2.52
CA ALA A 35 10.89 3.03 -2.30
C ALA A 35 10.83 3.96 -3.53
N PHE A 36 11.00 3.40 -4.73
CA PHE A 36 10.89 4.14 -5.98
C PHE A 36 9.48 4.67 -6.20
N PHE A 37 8.46 3.84 -5.97
CA PHE A 37 7.06 4.21 -6.11
C PHE A 37 6.67 5.34 -5.14
N LEU A 38 7.11 5.27 -3.87
CA LEU A 38 6.89 6.35 -2.91
C LEU A 38 7.58 7.66 -3.36
N ARG A 39 8.78 7.57 -3.94
CA ARG A 39 9.49 8.73 -4.49
C ARG A 39 8.74 9.30 -5.70
N LEU A 40 8.25 8.46 -6.61
CA LEU A 40 7.42 8.89 -7.73
C LEU A 40 6.14 9.57 -7.26
N ASN A 41 5.45 9.04 -6.25
CA ASN A 41 4.26 9.69 -5.69
C ASN A 41 4.56 11.12 -5.27
N SER A 42 5.69 11.36 -4.59
CA SER A 42 6.09 12.71 -4.18
C SER A 42 6.36 13.67 -5.36
N LEU A 43 6.80 13.14 -6.49
CA LEU A 43 7.14 13.91 -7.69
C LEU A 43 5.93 14.15 -8.60
N CYS A 44 5.03 13.18 -8.72
CA CYS A 44 3.92 13.19 -9.67
C CYS A 44 2.62 13.78 -9.07
N PHE A 45 2.40 13.67 -7.75
CA PHE A 45 1.19 14.23 -7.14
C PHE A 45 1.03 15.75 -7.29
N PRO A 46 2.10 16.56 -7.23
CA PRO A 46 2.02 17.99 -7.54
C PRO A 46 1.56 18.30 -8.97
N PHE A 47 1.64 17.34 -9.90
CA PHE A 47 1.13 17.48 -11.28
C PHE A 47 -0.33 17.01 -11.42
N LEU A 48 -0.88 16.29 -10.44
CA LEU A 48 -2.31 15.97 -10.36
C LEU A 48 -3.12 17.12 -9.73
N SER A 49 -2.46 18.10 -9.10
CA SER A 49 -3.04 19.38 -8.73
C SER A 49 -2.95 20.35 -9.90
N VAL A 50 -3.92 20.29 -10.81
CA VAL A 50 -4.22 21.47 -11.62
C VAL A 50 -4.82 22.47 -10.64
N ALA A 51 -4.03 23.44 -10.21
CA ALA A 51 -4.56 24.60 -9.53
C ALA A 51 -5.53 25.28 -10.51
N GLU A 52 -6.83 25.04 -10.35
CA GLU A 52 -7.80 26.04 -10.80
C GLU A 52 -7.43 27.30 -10.02
N GLU A 53 -7.19 28.42 -10.70
CA GLU A 53 -6.94 29.70 -10.06
C GLU A 53 -8.01 29.91 -8.98
N ASN A 54 -7.58 29.84 -7.71
CA ASN A 54 -8.37 29.95 -6.47
C ASN A 54 -8.99 28.69 -5.85
N SER A 55 -8.69 27.47 -6.30
CA SER A 55 -9.19 26.23 -5.66
C SER A 55 -8.05 25.28 -5.27
N HIS A 56 -7.78 25.14 -3.96
CA HIS A 56 -6.85 24.15 -3.39
C HIS A 56 -7.42 22.72 -3.46
N ARG A 57 -8.18 22.38 -4.51
CA ARG A 57 -8.92 21.12 -4.62
C ARG A 57 -8.34 20.27 -5.74
N ILE A 58 -8.04 19.01 -5.42
CA ILE A 58 -7.63 18.01 -6.41
C ILE A 58 -8.86 17.19 -6.78
N LYS A 59 -9.20 17.12 -8.07
CA LYS A 59 -10.20 16.19 -8.59
C LYS A 59 -9.49 15.08 -9.36
N ILE A 60 -9.74 13.84 -8.97
CA ILE A 60 -9.21 12.66 -9.64
C ILE A 60 -10.34 12.10 -10.52
N SER A 61 -10.09 11.97 -11.82
CA SER A 61 -11.04 11.36 -12.76
C SER A 61 -11.19 9.87 -12.50
N GLU A 62 -12.28 9.26 -12.96
CA GLU A 62 -12.48 7.81 -12.84
C GLU A 62 -11.38 6.99 -13.54
N GLN A 63 -10.87 7.49 -14.67
CA GLN A 63 -9.72 6.86 -15.34
C GLN A 63 -8.46 6.92 -14.47
N ASN A 64 -8.16 8.09 -13.89
CA ASN A 64 -7.00 8.22 -13.01
C ASN A 64 -7.14 7.35 -11.74
N TRP A 65 -8.36 7.17 -11.23
CA TRP A 65 -8.61 6.24 -10.12
C TRP A 65 -8.31 4.80 -10.50
N LYS A 66 -8.70 4.38 -11.71
CA LYS A 66 -8.37 3.07 -12.24
C LYS A 66 -6.85 2.89 -12.32
N ASP A 67 -6.14 3.86 -12.89
CA ASP A 67 -4.68 3.82 -13.01
C ASP A 67 -4.00 3.77 -11.63
N ILE A 68 -4.50 4.51 -10.65
CA ILE A 68 -4.02 4.46 -9.25
C ILE A 68 -4.20 3.05 -8.67
N ILE A 69 -5.38 2.45 -8.83
CA ILE A 69 -5.68 1.11 -8.32
C ILE A 69 -4.79 0.06 -9.00
N ASP A 70 -4.65 0.13 -10.32
CA ASP A 70 -3.83 -0.80 -11.10
C ASP A 70 -2.36 -0.70 -10.71
N ASN A 71 -1.85 0.53 -10.50
CA ASN A 71 -0.48 0.75 -10.02
C ASN A 71 -0.27 0.25 -8.59
N VAL A 72 -1.22 0.49 -7.69
CA VAL A 72 -1.17 -0.01 -6.31
C VAL A 72 -1.20 -1.53 -6.29
N ASN A 73 -2.04 -2.18 -7.09
CA ASN A 73 -2.09 -3.63 -7.21
C ASN A 73 -0.81 -4.21 -7.82
N SER A 74 -0.25 -3.56 -8.83
CA SER A 74 1.01 -4.00 -9.46
C SER A 74 2.21 -3.85 -8.53
N THR A 75 2.19 -2.85 -7.65
CA THR A 75 3.27 -2.57 -6.70
C THR A 75 3.14 -3.41 -5.42
N PHE A 76 1.94 -3.53 -4.88
CA PHE A 76 1.66 -4.15 -3.57
C PHE A 76 0.87 -5.46 -3.69
N ASP A 77 1.16 -6.25 -4.72
CA ASP A 77 0.63 -7.61 -4.95
C ASP A 77 -0.91 -7.71 -4.84
N ASN A 78 -1.64 -7.03 -5.71
CA ASN A 78 -3.12 -7.04 -5.71
C ASN A 78 -3.73 -6.60 -4.37
N PHE A 79 -3.09 -5.62 -3.70
CA PHE A 79 -3.50 -5.05 -2.43
C PHE A 79 -5.01 -4.79 -2.32
N THR A 80 -5.64 -4.16 -3.31
CA THR A 80 -7.07 -3.80 -3.21
C THR A 80 -7.98 -5.02 -3.23
N VAL A 81 -7.62 -6.05 -4.00
CA VAL A 81 -8.35 -7.32 -4.06
C VAL A 81 -8.29 -8.01 -2.70
N ARG A 82 -7.09 -8.19 -2.15
CA ARG A 82 -6.91 -8.83 -0.84
C ARG A 82 -7.54 -8.04 0.30
N LEU A 83 -7.46 -6.71 0.24
CA LEU A 83 -8.06 -5.85 1.27
C LEU A 83 -9.59 -5.98 1.26
N LYS A 84 -10.20 -6.00 0.07
CA LYS A 84 -11.65 -6.16 -0.10
C LYS A 84 -12.12 -7.57 0.28
N ASP A 85 -11.34 -8.59 -0.04
CA ASP A 85 -11.61 -9.98 0.36
C ASP A 85 -11.59 -10.13 1.90
N ARG A 86 -10.56 -9.57 2.55
CA ARG A 86 -10.45 -9.60 4.02
C ARG A 86 -11.46 -8.71 4.74
N TYR A 87 -11.81 -7.56 4.16
CA TYR A 87 -12.77 -6.61 4.74
C TYR A 87 -13.90 -6.29 3.73
N PRO A 88 -14.88 -7.20 3.55
CA PRO A 88 -15.92 -7.06 2.54
C PRO A 88 -16.81 -5.82 2.70
N LEU A 89 -16.89 -5.26 3.92
CA LEU A 89 -17.69 -4.06 4.23
C LEU A 89 -17.12 -2.74 3.68
N LEU A 90 -15.87 -2.74 3.20
CA LEU A 90 -15.25 -1.57 2.58
C LEU A 90 -15.97 -1.22 1.27
N SER A 91 -16.44 0.02 1.14
CA SER A 91 -16.96 0.51 -0.15
C SER A 91 -15.83 0.78 -1.14
N GLU A 92 -16.15 1.00 -2.41
CA GLU A 92 -15.15 1.42 -3.41
C GLU A 92 -14.44 2.72 -3.01
N ASP A 93 -15.17 3.69 -2.41
CA ASP A 93 -14.57 4.92 -1.90
C ASP A 93 -13.63 4.65 -0.71
N ASP A 94 -13.97 3.71 0.18
CA ASP A 94 -13.07 3.34 1.27
C ASP A 94 -11.79 2.65 0.73
N ILE A 95 -11.91 1.83 -0.32
CA ILE A 95 -10.76 1.21 -1.01
C ILE A 95 -9.87 2.28 -1.66
N ARG A 96 -10.46 3.24 -2.40
CA ARG A 96 -9.73 4.38 -2.99
C ARG A 96 -8.97 5.17 -1.92
N PHE A 97 -9.62 5.44 -0.79
CA PHE A 97 -8.97 6.09 0.34
C PHE A 97 -7.80 5.28 0.89
N CYS A 98 -7.97 3.96 1.05
CA CYS A 98 -6.89 3.07 1.49
C CYS A 98 -5.72 3.01 0.49
N CYS A 99 -5.96 3.11 -0.82
CA CYS A 99 -4.89 3.23 -1.81
C CYS A 99 -4.03 4.47 -1.54
N LEU A 100 -4.65 5.63 -1.29
CA LEU A 100 -3.90 6.86 -0.98
C LEU A 100 -3.06 6.73 0.31
N LEU A 101 -3.57 6.01 1.31
CA LEU A 101 -2.81 5.71 2.53
C LEU A 101 -1.65 4.75 2.24
N LYS A 102 -1.87 3.72 1.42
CA LYS A 102 -0.83 2.75 1.00
C LYS A 102 0.29 3.43 0.21
N MET A 103 -0.06 4.43 -0.60
CA MET A 103 0.84 5.32 -1.32
C MET A 103 1.56 6.34 -0.42
N ARG A 104 1.22 6.41 0.87
CA ARG A 104 1.74 7.33 1.89
C ARG A 104 1.64 8.80 1.50
N LEU A 105 0.51 9.20 0.92
CA LEU A 105 0.27 10.61 0.63
C LEU A 105 0.15 11.42 1.91
N SER A 106 0.60 12.67 1.86
CA SER A 106 0.53 13.57 3.00
C SER A 106 -0.92 13.92 3.35
N LEU A 107 -1.16 14.24 4.62
CA LEU A 107 -2.47 14.69 5.09
C LEU A 107 -3.00 15.89 4.30
N GLU A 108 -2.12 16.80 3.89
CA GLU A 108 -2.46 17.97 3.09
C GLU A 108 -3.04 17.57 1.73
N VAL A 109 -2.43 16.62 1.05
CA VAL A 109 -2.93 16.09 -0.24
C VAL A 109 -4.28 15.40 -0.04
N LEU A 110 -4.46 14.61 1.02
CA LEU A 110 -5.74 13.97 1.34
C LEU A 110 -6.87 15.00 1.54
N ILE A 111 -6.57 16.10 2.25
CA ILE A 111 -7.48 17.23 2.47
C ILE A 111 -7.89 17.86 1.14
N GLN A 112 -6.93 18.08 0.23
CA GLN A 112 -7.18 18.69 -1.08
C GLN A 112 -8.02 17.79 -2.00
N ILE A 113 -7.79 16.47 -2.00
CA ILE A 113 -8.56 15.51 -2.81
C ILE A 113 -10.01 15.44 -2.33
N TYR A 114 -10.21 15.29 -1.02
CA TYR A 114 -11.53 15.08 -0.46
C TYR A 114 -12.28 16.38 -0.17
N CYS A 115 -11.66 17.56 -0.32
CA CYS A 115 -12.26 18.86 0.03
C CYS A 115 -12.74 18.91 1.49
N ILE A 116 -11.97 18.32 2.40
CA ILE A 116 -12.38 18.04 3.77
C ILE A 116 -11.34 18.58 4.75
N GLN A 117 -11.78 19.13 5.88
CA GLN A 117 -10.88 19.55 6.96
C GLN A 117 -10.16 18.36 7.60
N LYS A 118 -8.99 18.58 8.20
CA LYS A 118 -8.20 17.57 8.94
C LYS A 118 -9.05 16.69 9.85
N GLN A 119 -9.98 17.29 10.61
CA GLN A 119 -10.84 16.56 11.54
C GLN A 119 -11.72 15.52 10.84
N SER A 120 -12.24 15.81 9.65
CA SER A 120 -13.10 14.86 8.95
C SER A 120 -12.30 13.78 8.21
N ILE A 121 -11.03 14.02 7.87
CA ILE A 121 -10.09 12.93 7.51
C ILE A 121 -9.90 11.98 8.69
N ASN A 122 -9.64 12.50 9.89
CA ASN A 122 -9.49 11.67 11.09
C ASN A 122 -10.77 10.88 11.40
N LYS A 123 -11.95 11.50 11.31
CA LYS A 123 -13.23 10.80 11.48
C LYS A 123 -13.41 9.69 10.44
N LYS A 124 -13.05 9.93 9.18
CA LYS A 124 -13.10 8.89 8.13
C LYS A 124 -12.15 7.74 8.44
N LYS A 125 -10.93 8.03 8.89
CA LYS A 125 -9.96 7.01 9.32
C LYS A 125 -10.50 6.14 10.46
N GLU A 126 -11.05 6.77 11.51
CA GLU A 126 -11.65 6.06 12.64
C GLU A 126 -12.86 5.23 12.21
N ARG A 127 -13.74 5.78 11.36
CA ARG A 127 -14.89 5.06 10.80
C ARG A 127 -14.46 3.80 10.05
N ILE A 128 -13.47 3.92 9.15
CA ILE A 128 -12.95 2.79 8.40
C ILE A 128 -12.35 1.74 9.37
N LYS A 129 -11.47 2.18 10.28
CA LYS A 129 -10.83 1.29 11.26
C LYS A 129 -11.86 0.51 12.10
N LYS A 130 -12.82 1.21 12.71
CA LYS A 130 -13.76 0.59 13.67
C LYS A 130 -14.92 -0.11 12.99
N GLU A 131 -15.57 0.53 12.03
CA GLU A 131 -16.82 0.03 11.45
C GLU A 131 -16.60 -0.86 10.22
N LYS A 132 -15.49 -0.69 9.49
CA LYS A 132 -15.23 -1.45 8.24
C LYS A 132 -14.21 -2.55 8.43
N LEU A 133 -13.15 -2.29 9.21
CA LEU A 133 -12.11 -3.27 9.52
C LEU A 133 -12.40 -4.03 10.82
N GLY A 134 -13.24 -3.49 11.71
CA GLY A 134 -13.54 -4.12 13.00
C GLY A 134 -12.35 -4.14 13.97
N ILE A 135 -11.42 -3.19 13.84
CA ILE A 135 -10.19 -3.13 14.64
C ILE A 135 -10.35 -2.05 15.71
N ASP A 136 -10.19 -2.44 16.99
CA ASP A 136 -10.27 -1.53 18.13
C ASP A 136 -8.99 -1.50 18.98
N ASP A 137 -7.84 -1.72 18.36
CA ASP A 137 -6.54 -1.59 19.02
C ASP A 137 -6.00 -0.14 18.96
N ASN A 138 -4.81 0.08 19.52
CA ASN A 138 -4.18 1.40 19.57
C ASN A 138 -3.54 1.86 18.25
N ARG A 139 -3.51 1.02 17.20
CA ARG A 139 -2.90 1.39 15.92
C ARG A 139 -3.80 2.36 15.18
N ILE A 140 -3.18 3.24 14.41
CA ILE A 140 -3.89 4.14 13.51
C ILE A 140 -4.12 3.47 12.16
N LEU A 141 -5.14 3.91 11.41
CA LEU A 141 -5.49 3.30 10.12
C LEU A 141 -4.30 3.27 9.14
N ASP A 142 -3.48 4.33 9.10
CA ASP A 142 -2.31 4.42 8.23
C ASP A 142 -1.31 3.28 8.47
N GLU A 143 -1.04 2.94 9.73
CA GLU A 143 -0.14 1.85 10.10
C GLU A 143 -0.72 0.49 9.68
N ILE A 144 -2.01 0.28 9.92
CA ILE A 144 -2.71 -0.96 9.56
C ILE A 144 -2.65 -1.16 8.03
N ILE A 145 -2.98 -0.12 7.26
CA ILE A 145 -2.98 -0.19 5.79
C ILE A 145 -1.56 -0.32 5.23
N CYS A 146 -0.60 0.43 5.76
CA CYS A 146 0.79 0.36 5.29
C CYS A 146 1.43 -1.01 5.57
N SER A 147 1.15 -1.61 6.73
CA SER A 147 1.67 -2.92 7.12
C SER A 147 0.92 -4.11 6.51
N PHE A 148 -0.25 -3.89 5.92
CA PHE A 148 -1.04 -4.92 5.25
C PHE A 148 -0.23 -5.54 4.10
N ARG A 149 0.17 -6.80 4.27
CA ARG A 149 0.92 -7.56 3.27
C ARG A 149 0.00 -8.26 2.31
#